data_AF-A0A3R9W3V9-F1
#
_entry.id   AF-A0A3R9W3V9-F1
#
_cell.length_a   1.000
_cell.length_b   1.000
_cell.length_c   1.000
_cell.angle_alpha   90.00
_cell.angle_beta   90.00
_cell.angle_gamma   90.00
#
_symmetry.space_group_name_H-M   'P 1'
#
loop_
_entity.id
_entity.type
_entity.pdbx_description
1 polymer ?
#
loop_
_entity_poly.entity_id
_entity_poly.type
_entity_poly.pdbx_seq_one_letter_code
_entity_poly.pdbx_strand_id
1 'polypeptide(L)'
;MALGHRFHVDQDGHSVTVQFLGASGRFEVLVDGKVVAYGSGRRAGGAVTAELPGDPPRPVRVIVSNPGEMGGVPFCVLETGGMRYLMPQVPLGGAGEGPARPGPYRPVRRLRRSLRRLLRRLGGRSR
;
A
#
# COMPACT_ATOMS: atom_id res chain seq x y z
N MET A 1 4.23 16.14 20.97
CA MET A 1 4.61 14.82 20.43
C MET A 1 4.07 14.76 19.00
N ALA A 2 4.95 14.77 18.00
CA ALA A 2 4.52 14.99 16.62
C ALA A 2 3.67 13.81 16.11
N LEU A 3 2.41 14.09 15.79
CA LEU A 3 1.52 13.18 15.07
C LEU A 3 2.18 12.92 13.70
N GLY A 4 2.84 11.78 13.54
CA GLY A 4 3.42 11.39 12.25
C GLY A 4 2.35 11.27 11.17
N HIS A 5 2.74 11.48 9.91
CA HIS A 5 1.86 11.19 8.78
C HIS A 5 1.90 9.69 8.47
N ARG A 6 0.73 9.09 8.27
CA ARG A 6 0.60 7.73 7.76
C ARG A 6 -0.29 7.75 6.52
N PHE A 7 0.12 7.03 5.49
CA PHE A 7 -0.63 6.86 4.25
C PHE A 7 -0.86 5.38 4.02
N HIS A 8 -2.00 5.02 3.44
CA HIS A 8 -2.36 3.62 3.27
C HIS A 8 -3.20 3.41 2.01
N VAL A 9 -2.93 2.35 1.27
CA VAL A 9 -3.74 1.90 0.12
C VAL A 9 -3.68 0.39 0.00
N ASP A 10 -4.78 -0.23 -0.40
CA ASP A 10 -4.81 -1.62 -0.83
C ASP A 10 -4.52 -1.71 -2.32
N GLN A 11 -3.44 -2.40 -2.69
CA GLN A 11 -3.00 -2.57 -4.08
C GLN A 11 -2.80 -4.06 -4.39
N ASP A 12 -3.51 -4.56 -5.40
CA ASP A 12 -3.42 -5.96 -5.87
C ASP A 12 -3.61 -7.01 -4.76
N GLY A 13 -4.42 -6.68 -3.75
CA GLY A 13 -4.68 -7.55 -2.59
C GLY A 13 -3.64 -7.44 -1.47
N HIS A 14 -2.69 -6.51 -1.58
CA HIS A 14 -1.69 -6.21 -0.55
C HIS A 14 -1.93 -4.84 0.07
N SER A 15 -1.75 -4.77 1.38
CA SER A 15 -1.85 -3.51 2.10
C SER A 15 -0.51 -2.79 2.04
N VAL A 16 -0.44 -1.65 1.36
CA VAL A 16 0.75 -0.80 1.33
C VAL A 16 0.57 0.37 2.29
N THR A 17 1.47 0.50 3.25
CA THR A 17 1.45 1.57 4.25
C THR A 17 2.76 2.34 4.21
N VAL A 18 2.68 3.67 4.23
CA VAL A 18 3.84 4.55 4.35
C VAL A 18 3.71 5.32 5.65
N GLN A 19 4.72 5.24 6.51
CA GLN A 19 4.69 5.86 7.83
C GLN A 19 5.89 6.76 8.03
N PHE A 20 5.65 8.00 8.43
CA PHE A 20 6.70 8.95 8.79
C PHE A 20 7.23 8.72 10.21
N LEU A 21 8.55 8.75 10.33
CA LEU A 21 9.32 8.56 11.55
C LEU A 21 9.70 9.93 12.13
N GLY A 22 8.74 10.52 12.84
CA GLY A 22 8.91 11.79 13.56
C GLY A 22 9.24 12.98 12.66
N ALA A 23 9.84 14.02 13.25
CA ALA A 23 10.12 15.29 12.57
C ALA A 23 11.29 15.25 11.57
N SER A 24 12.01 14.12 11.49
CA SER A 24 13.18 13.96 10.60
C SER A 24 12.81 13.87 9.12
N GLY A 25 11.53 13.64 8.81
CA GLY A 25 11.05 13.39 7.45
C GLY A 25 11.41 11.99 6.92
N ARG A 26 12.09 11.15 7.70
CA ARG A 26 12.28 9.74 7.33
C ARG A 26 10.94 9.03 7.31
N PHE A 27 10.79 8.05 6.42
CA PHE A 27 9.60 7.22 6.35
C PHE A 27 9.95 5.77 6.07
N GLU A 28 9.06 4.88 6.47
CA GLU A 28 9.14 3.45 6.20
C GLU A 28 7.96 3.04 5.31
N VAL A 29 8.20 2.05 4.45
CA VAL A 29 7.19 1.44 3.60
C VAL A 29 6.97 0.03 4.11
N LEU A 30 5.71 -0.27 4.43
CA LEU A 30 5.26 -1.58 4.85
C LEU A 30 4.36 -2.19 3.77
N VAL A 31 4.55 -3.48 3.53
CA VAL A 31 3.64 -4.30 2.74
C VAL A 31 3.13 -5.42 3.63
N ASP A 32 1.81 -5.53 3.75
CA ASP A 32 1.12 -6.48 4.63
C ASP A 32 1.60 -6.41 6.10
N GLY A 33 1.95 -5.20 6.55
CA GLY A 33 2.44 -4.94 7.90
C GLY A 33 3.93 -5.24 8.12
N LYS A 34 4.66 -5.70 7.09
CA LYS A 34 6.11 -5.91 7.16
C LYS A 34 6.84 -4.75 6.50
N VAL A 35 7.85 -4.20 7.17
CA VAL A 35 8.73 -3.18 6.57
C VAL A 35 9.53 -3.79 5.41
N VAL A 36 9.42 -3.18 4.23
CA VAL A 36 10.09 -3.60 3.00
C VAL A 36 11.09 -2.57 2.50
N ALA A 37 10.93 -1.29 2.87
CA ALA A 37 11.86 -0.24 2.46
C ALA A 37 11.86 0.95 3.44
N TYR A 38 12.95 1.72 3.40
CA TYR A 38 13.10 2.98 4.12
C TYR A 38 13.41 4.10 3.13
N GLY A 39 12.76 5.24 3.32
CA GLY A 39 12.99 6.45 2.53
C GLY A 39 13.34 7.64 3.40
N SER A 40 13.99 8.63 2.80
CA SER A 40 14.24 9.93 3.43
C SER A 40 13.43 11.00 2.72
N GLY A 41 12.44 11.58 3.40
CA GLY A 41 11.69 12.76 2.97
C GLY A 41 12.35 14.06 3.40
N ARG A 42 13.67 14.21 3.20
CA ARG A 42 14.39 15.43 3.58
C ARG A 42 13.95 16.57 2.65
N ARG A 43 13.31 17.64 3.18
CA ARG A 43 13.04 18.99 2.57
C ARG A 43 12.56 19.09 1.10
N ALA A 44 12.42 18.00 0.35
CA ALA A 44 12.24 17.95 -1.09
C ALA A 44 11.37 16.76 -1.54
N GLY A 45 10.73 16.05 -0.60
CA GLY A 45 10.10 14.76 -0.90
C GLY A 45 11.12 13.66 -1.16
N GLY A 46 10.65 12.46 -1.51
CA GLY A 46 11.50 11.32 -1.79
C GLY A 46 10.77 10.19 -2.50
N ALA A 47 11.50 9.38 -3.26
CA ALA A 47 10.98 8.19 -3.90
C ALA A 47 11.74 6.96 -3.41
N VAL A 48 11.04 5.86 -3.15
CA VAL A 48 11.63 4.58 -2.79
C VAL A 48 10.96 3.47 -3.57
N THR A 49 11.76 2.49 -4.01
CA THR A 49 11.25 1.28 -4.66
C THR A 49 11.04 0.21 -3.61
N ALA A 50 9.93 -0.50 -3.70
CA ALA A 50 9.59 -1.65 -2.89
C ALA A 50 9.04 -2.77 -3.79
N GLU A 51 8.87 -3.96 -3.24
CA GLU A 51 8.30 -5.09 -3.97
C GLU A 51 7.03 -5.57 -3.27
N LEU A 52 5.97 -5.77 -4.06
CA LEU A 52 4.78 -6.47 -3.59
C LEU A 52 5.00 -7.98 -3.71
N PRO A 53 4.61 -8.76 -2.69
CA PRO A 53 4.66 -10.20 -2.76
C PRO A 53 3.76 -10.71 -3.88
N GLY A 54 4.20 -11.79 -4.52
CA GLY A 54 3.58 -12.35 -5.70
C GLY A 54 4.56 -13.28 -6.41
N ASP A 55 4.05 -14.03 -7.38
CA ASP A 55 4.86 -14.83 -8.30
C ASP A 55 4.51 -14.43 -9.74
N PRO A 56 5.35 -13.63 -10.42
CA PRO A 56 6.60 -13.04 -9.94
C PRO A 56 6.38 -11.88 -8.94
N PRO A 57 7.38 -11.52 -8.11
CA PRO A 57 7.36 -10.29 -7.32
C PRO A 57 7.15 -9.06 -8.20
N ARG A 58 6.34 -8.10 -7.74
CA ARG A 58 5.99 -6.91 -8.53
C ARG A 58 6.67 -5.67 -7.98
N PRO A 59 7.49 -4.95 -8.77
CA PRO A 59 8.09 -3.71 -8.31
C PRO A 59 7.03 -2.61 -8.19
N VAL A 60 7.12 -1.85 -7.11
CA VAL A 60 6.32 -0.66 -6.87
C VAL A 60 7.20 0.50 -6.46
N ARG A 61 6.76 1.71 -6.75
CA ARG A 61 7.48 2.92 -6.39
C ARG A 61 6.59 3.82 -5.54
N VAL A 62 7.06 4.13 -4.35
CA VAL A 62 6.39 5.06 -3.44
C VAL A 62 7.05 6.43 -3.59
N ILE A 63 6.26 7.45 -3.88
CA ILE A 63 6.69 8.83 -4.00
C ILE A 63 5.99 9.63 -2.92
N VAL A 64 6.78 10.35 -2.14
CA VAL A 64 6.31 11.21 -1.06
C VAL A 64 6.69 12.64 -1.41
N SER A 65 5.72 13.55 -1.41
CA SER A 65 5.97 14.94 -1.76
C SER A 65 6.61 15.72 -0.62
N ASN A 66 7.12 16.90 -0.95
CA ASN A 66 7.60 17.83 0.05
C ASN A 66 6.41 18.46 0.79
N PRO A 67 6.34 18.37 2.13
CA PRO A 67 5.29 19.05 2.89
C PRO A 67 5.27 20.57 2.66
N GLY A 68 6.41 21.18 2.28
CA GLY A 68 6.50 22.62 1.98
C GLY A 68 5.83 23.06 0.69
N GLU A 69 5.52 22.15 -0.25
CA GLU A 69 4.97 22.52 -1.57
C GLU A 69 3.45 22.73 -1.56
N MET A 70 2.73 22.19 -0.57
CA MET A 70 1.26 22.12 -0.59
C MET A 70 0.62 22.41 0.78
N GLY A 71 1.00 23.54 1.39
CA GLY A 71 0.33 24.01 2.62
C GLY A 71 0.70 23.22 3.90
N GLY A 72 1.85 22.54 3.91
CA GLY A 72 2.41 21.91 5.11
C GLY A 72 2.09 20.42 5.27
N VAL A 73 1.21 19.85 4.42
CA VAL A 73 0.83 18.43 4.49
C VAL A 73 1.43 17.68 3.29
N PRO A 74 2.23 16.62 3.51
CA PRO A 74 2.75 15.82 2.41
C PRO A 74 1.64 14.96 1.80
N PHE A 75 1.75 14.66 0.51
CA PHE A 75 0.94 13.64 -0.16
C PHE A 75 1.83 12.48 -0.60
N CYS A 76 1.21 11.31 -0.73
CA CYS A 76 1.91 10.08 -1.08
C CYS A 76 1.27 9.44 -2.32
N VAL A 77 2.09 8.98 -3.25
CA VAL A 77 1.69 8.33 -4.49
C VAL A 77 2.36 6.97 -4.57
N LEU A 78 1.57 5.94 -4.90
CA LEU A 78 2.05 4.62 -5.26
C LEU A 78 2.03 4.49 -6.79
N GLU A 79 3.16 4.17 -7.40
CA GLU A 79 3.26 3.78 -8.80
C GLU A 79 3.44 2.26 -8.92
N THR A 80 2.60 1.61 -9.72
CA THR A 80 2.71 0.17 -10.03
C THR A 80 2.08 -0.14 -11.38
N GLY A 81 2.67 -1.04 -12.15
CA GLY A 81 2.13 -1.45 -13.45
C GLY A 81 1.88 -0.29 -14.43
N GLY A 82 2.66 0.79 -14.33
CA GLY A 82 2.48 2.02 -15.12
C GLY A 82 1.33 2.93 -14.66
N MET A 83 0.61 2.57 -13.60
CA MET A 83 -0.47 3.35 -13.00
C MET A 83 0.01 4.09 -11.75
N ARG A 84 -0.67 5.19 -11.41
CA ARG A 84 -0.41 6.02 -10.23
C ARG A 84 -1.64 6.09 -9.35
N TYR A 85 -1.46 5.84 -8.06
CA TYR A 85 -2.52 5.85 -7.05
C TYR A 85 -2.15 6.84 -5.95
N LEU A 86 -3.03 7.80 -5.68
CA LEU A 86 -2.90 8.62 -4.49
C LEU A 86 -3.20 7.76 -3.27
N MET A 87 -2.30 7.78 -2.30
CA MET A 87 -2.48 7.09 -1.02
C MET A 87 -3.13 8.07 -0.04
N PRO A 88 -4.36 7.81 0.43
CA PRO A 88 -5.01 8.62 1.44
C PRO A 88 -4.21 8.68 2.75
N GLN A 89 -4.20 9.86 3.39
CA GLN A 89 -3.65 9.99 4.73
C GLN A 89 -4.62 9.37 5.74
N VAL A 90 -4.08 8.54 6.63
CA VAL A 90 -4.81 7.92 7.75
C VAL A 90 -4.33 8.58 9.04
N PRO A 91 -5.24 9.06 9.91
CA PRO A 91 -4.87 9.60 11.21
C PRO A 91 -4.11 8.54 12.02
N LEU A 92 -2.95 8.92 12.57
CA LEU A 92 -2.34 8.17 13.65
C LEU A 92 -3.17 8.49 14.91
N GLY A 93 -4.23 7.73 15.16
CA GLY A 93 -5.01 7.86 16.38
C GLY A 93 -4.07 7.82 17.59
N GLY A 94 -4.10 8.86 18.43
CA GLY A 94 -3.48 8.81 19.74
C GLY A 94 -4.03 7.59 20.47
N ALA A 95 -3.14 6.83 21.12
CA ALA A 95 -3.54 5.69 21.94
C ALA A 95 -4.65 6.14 22.91
N GLY A 96 -5.89 5.72 22.67
CA GLY A 96 -7.02 6.10 23.55
C GLY A 96 -8.41 6.03 22.96
N GLU A 97 -8.60 6.04 21.63
CA GLU A 97 -9.94 5.90 21.06
C GLU A 97 -9.95 4.72 20.09
N GLY A 98 -10.77 3.71 20.42
CA GLY A 98 -10.92 2.50 19.59
C GLY A 98 -11.21 2.86 18.14
N PRO A 99 -10.90 1.97 17.18
CA PRO A 99 -10.99 2.30 15.77
C PRO A 99 -12.37 2.86 15.47
N ALA A 100 -12.42 4.11 15.02
CA ALA A 100 -13.61 4.69 14.41
C ALA A 100 -14.06 3.66 13.37
N ARG A 101 -15.19 3.02 13.64
CA ARG A 101 -15.75 1.97 12.78
C ARG A 101 -15.75 2.56 11.36
N PRO A 102 -14.99 1.99 10.40
CA PRO A 102 -15.17 2.39 9.02
C PRO A 102 -16.63 2.12 8.69
N GLY A 103 -17.37 3.17 8.31
CA GLY A 103 -18.70 3.01 7.75
C GLY A 103 -18.66 1.92 6.68
N PRO A 104 -19.72 1.11 6.52
CA PRO A 104 -19.65 -0.14 5.77
C PRO A 104 -19.23 0.15 4.33
N TYR A 105 -17.94 -0.06 4.07
CA TYR A 105 -17.37 -0.03 2.74
C TYR A 105 -18.03 -1.18 2.01
N ARG A 106 -18.96 -0.88 1.10
CA ARG A 106 -19.66 -1.90 0.30
C ARG A 106 -18.63 -2.59 -0.58
N PRO A 107 -18.26 -3.86 -0.34
CA PRO A 107 -17.44 -4.56 -1.30
C PRO A 107 -18.30 -4.76 -2.55
N VAL A 108 -17.86 -4.22 -3.68
CA VAL A 108 -18.36 -4.65 -4.99
C VAL A 108 -17.92 -6.10 -5.19
N ARG A 109 -18.73 -7.02 -4.67
CA ARG A 109 -18.71 -8.43 -5.04
C ARG A 109 -19.15 -8.56 -6.49
N ARG A 110 -18.25 -8.30 -7.43
CA ARG A 110 -18.38 -8.86 -8.79
C ARG A 110 -17.60 -10.17 -8.84
N LEU A 111 -18.36 -11.26 -8.76
CA LEU A 111 -18.36 -12.38 -9.70
C LEU A 111 -16.98 -12.60 -10.40
N ARG A 112 -16.26 -13.71 -10.20
CA ARG A 112 -16.63 -15.00 -10.78
C ARG A 112 -15.76 -16.13 -10.20
N ARG A 113 -16.41 -17.08 -9.52
CA ARG A 113 -15.98 -18.48 -9.45
C ARG A 113 -16.29 -19.12 -10.79
N SER A 114 -15.33 -19.73 -11.49
CA SER A 114 -15.47 -21.03 -12.17
C SER A 114 -14.23 -21.38 -13.01
N LEU A 115 -13.94 -22.69 -13.06
CA LEU A 115 -12.98 -23.41 -13.93
C LEU A 115 -11.55 -23.67 -13.41
N ARG A 116 -11.46 -24.40 -12.29
CA ARG A 116 -10.34 -25.35 -12.06
C ARG A 116 -10.85 -26.72 -11.62
N ARG A 117 -11.69 -27.38 -12.44
CA ARG A 117 -12.04 -28.81 -12.29
C ARG A 117 -12.37 -29.48 -13.65
N LEU A 118 -11.53 -29.32 -14.67
CA LEU A 118 -11.73 -30.10 -15.91
C LEU A 118 -10.44 -30.51 -16.67
N LEU A 119 -9.32 -30.73 -15.98
CA LEU A 119 -8.09 -31.29 -16.59
C LEU A 119 -7.46 -32.41 -15.74
N ARG A 120 -8.30 -33.32 -15.21
CA ARG A 120 -7.85 -34.61 -14.62
C ARG A 120 -8.70 -35.79 -15.09
N ARG A 121 -9.19 -35.77 -16.33
CA ARG A 121 -9.92 -36.90 -16.93
C ARG A 121 -9.53 -37.26 -18.38
N LEU A 122 -8.39 -36.77 -18.87
CA LEU A 122 -7.85 -37.18 -20.19
C LEU A 122 -6.46 -37.83 -20.13
N GLY A 123 -6.01 -38.22 -18.93
CA GLY A 123 -4.86 -39.10 -18.76
C GLY A 123 -5.33 -40.49 -18.37
N GLY A 124 -5.62 -41.34 -19.35
CA GLY A 124 -5.75 -42.79 -19.11
C GLY A 124 -6.81 -43.51 -19.91
N ARG A 125 -6.50 -43.88 -21.15
CA ARG A 125 -6.64 -45.28 -21.58
C ARG A 125 -5.82 -45.56 -22.84
N SER A 126 -4.81 -46.38 -22.65
CA SER A 126 -4.16 -47.22 -23.65
C SER A 126 -5.11 -48.37 -23.97
N ARG A 127 -5.39 -48.58 -25.26
CA ARG A 127 -5.27 -49.82 -26.03
C ARG A 127 -6.04 -49.69 -27.34
#